data_AF-A0A1G0WHL6-F1
#
_entry.id   AF-A0A1G0WHL6-F1
#
_cell.length_a   1.000
_cell.length_b   1.000
_cell.length_c   1.000
_cell.angle_alpha   90.00
_cell.angle_beta   90.00
_cell.angle_gamma   90.00
#
_symmetry.space_group_name_H-M   'P 1'
#
loop_
_entity.id
_entity.type
_entity.pdbx_description
1 polymer ?
#
loop_
_entity_poly.entity_id
_entity_poly.type
_entity_poly.pdbx_seq_one_letter_code
_entity_poly.pdbx_strand_id
1 'polypeptide(L)'
;MIHRISIILVLFVFVFTFNACSGEADNWKDKKVELKTKMDSIAYFVGAFNLGKLMRKDSVMVDPTILAKGLYDALYGDTVLVSEEQGRKLMMSFQEDMMKNQQRRQNELGDLNKKEGTAFLEENKKKPGVITLPSGLQYQVLKEGTGKQPKMSDTVTVHYKGSNYKGKIFDSSYDRKEPFKIALDTNFIKGWVEGLLLMKEGAKYKLFIPSNLGYGEAPGPPEVGPFGLMIFEIELLTVTPPNPAAAKQNPNTEMMVPR
;
A
#
# COMPACT_ATOMS: atom_id res chain seq x y z
N MET A 1 85.25 5.23 -48.27
CA MET A 1 84.36 6.39 -48.08
C MET A 1 82.93 5.94 -48.28
N ILE A 2 82.09 6.17 -47.25
CA ILE A 2 80.62 6.24 -47.26
C ILE A 2 79.83 4.91 -47.27
N HIS A 3 78.85 4.90 -46.37
CA HIS A 3 78.05 3.83 -45.75
C HIS A 3 76.62 3.76 -46.32
N ARG A 4 75.88 2.70 -45.91
CA ARG A 4 74.41 2.54 -45.72
C ARG A 4 73.58 2.01 -46.89
N ILE A 5 73.05 0.77 -46.82
CA ILE A 5 71.91 0.20 -46.04
C ILE A 5 70.54 0.42 -46.72
N SER A 6 70.00 -0.72 -47.18
CA SER A 6 68.60 -1.22 -47.26
C SER A 6 67.44 -0.32 -47.70
N ILE A 7 66.60 -0.84 -48.60
CA ILE A 7 65.13 -0.95 -48.46
C ILE A 7 64.66 -2.10 -49.37
N ILE A 8 64.18 -3.19 -48.76
CA ILE A 8 63.40 -4.25 -49.41
C ILE A 8 61.94 -3.80 -49.36
N LEU A 9 61.31 -3.71 -50.53
CA LEU A 9 59.93 -3.29 -50.70
C LEU A 9 59.00 -4.48 -50.37
N VAL A 10 58.51 -4.57 -49.13
CA VAL A 10 57.46 -5.53 -48.75
C VAL A 10 56.11 -4.84 -48.90
N LEU A 11 55.37 -5.22 -49.93
CA LEU A 11 53.97 -4.84 -50.16
C LEU A 11 53.07 -5.61 -49.16
N PHE A 12 52.75 -4.98 -48.03
CA PHE A 12 51.72 -5.46 -47.11
C PHE A 12 50.35 -4.97 -47.60
N VAL A 13 49.56 -5.88 -48.18
CA VAL A 13 48.13 -5.68 -48.39
C VAL A 13 47.43 -5.80 -47.04
N PHE A 14 47.06 -4.67 -46.44
CA PHE A 14 46.22 -4.64 -45.25
C PHE A 14 44.76 -4.90 -45.67
N VAL A 15 44.34 -6.16 -45.58
CA VAL A 15 42.91 -6.51 -45.57
C VAL A 15 42.36 -6.04 -44.23
N PHE A 16 41.70 -4.88 -44.21
CA PHE A 16 40.89 -4.46 -43.07
C PHE A 16 39.65 -5.36 -43.01
N THR A 17 39.75 -6.45 -42.25
CA THR A 17 38.55 -7.12 -41.74
C THR A 17 37.90 -6.16 -40.75
N PHE A 18 36.79 -5.55 -41.17
CA PHE A 18 35.82 -4.96 -40.25
C PHE A 18 35.32 -6.09 -39.35
N ASN A 19 35.99 -6.31 -38.21
CA ASN A 19 35.31 -6.89 -37.07
C ASN A 19 34.30 -5.84 -36.63
N ALA A 20 33.06 -6.05 -37.06
CA ALA A 20 31.92 -5.51 -36.35
C ALA A 20 32.08 -5.95 -34.89
N CYS A 21 32.56 -5.03 -34.04
CA CYS A 21 32.29 -5.12 -32.62
C CYS A 21 30.77 -4.99 -32.48
N SER A 22 30.08 -6.13 -32.60
CA SER A 22 28.86 -6.35 -31.86
C SER A 22 29.24 -6.14 -30.40
N GLY A 23 28.97 -4.95 -29.88
CA GLY A 23 29.09 -4.68 -28.46
C GLY A 23 28.32 -5.75 -27.73
N GLU A 24 29.04 -6.66 -27.09
CA GLU A 24 28.50 -7.57 -26.10
C GLU A 24 27.76 -6.68 -25.11
N ALA A 25 26.44 -6.86 -25.01
CA ALA A 25 25.70 -6.33 -23.90
C ALA A 25 26.33 -6.97 -22.65
N ASP A 26 27.20 -6.21 -21.99
CA ASP A 26 27.95 -6.60 -20.79
C ASP A 26 26.94 -7.20 -19.81
N ASN A 27 26.91 -8.53 -19.70
CA ASN A 27 25.89 -9.25 -18.93
C ASN A 27 26.17 -9.05 -17.44
N TRP A 28 25.69 -7.93 -16.90
CA TRP A 28 25.88 -7.52 -15.51
C TRP A 28 25.40 -8.55 -14.49
N LYS A 29 24.54 -9.50 -14.90
CA LYS A 29 24.07 -10.60 -14.04
C LYS A 29 25.19 -11.53 -13.59
N ASP A 30 26.24 -11.67 -14.40
CA ASP A 30 27.34 -12.59 -14.16
C ASP A 30 28.63 -11.87 -13.71
N LYS A 31 28.58 -10.53 -13.60
CA LYS A 31 29.73 -9.70 -13.21
C LYS A 31 29.92 -9.75 -11.70
N LYS A 32 30.93 -10.49 -11.24
CA LYS A 32 31.31 -10.55 -9.82
C LYS A 32 31.96 -9.22 -9.40
N VAL A 33 31.27 -8.46 -8.57
CA VAL A 33 31.78 -7.20 -7.99
C VAL A 33 32.40 -7.47 -6.62
N GLU A 34 33.66 -7.09 -6.44
CA GLU A 34 34.36 -7.13 -5.15
C GLU A 34 34.32 -5.74 -4.49
N LEU A 35 33.83 -5.66 -3.25
CA LEU A 35 33.78 -4.42 -2.47
C LEU A 35 35.07 -4.29 -1.66
N LYS A 36 36.05 -3.54 -2.17
CA LYS A 36 37.41 -3.45 -1.61
C LYS A 36 37.56 -2.30 -0.64
N THR A 37 36.78 -1.24 -0.83
CA THR A 37 36.84 -0.04 -0.01
C THR A 37 35.54 0.20 0.77
N LYS A 38 35.63 1.05 1.80
CA LYS A 38 34.45 1.57 2.50
C LYS A 38 33.50 2.27 1.53
N MET A 39 34.04 3.01 0.56
CA MET A 39 33.23 3.72 -0.43
C MET A 39 32.52 2.78 -1.39
N ASP A 40 33.14 1.66 -1.78
CA ASP A 40 32.51 0.63 -2.60
C ASP A 40 31.27 0.06 -1.88
N SER A 41 31.41 -0.20 -0.57
CA SER A 41 30.32 -0.73 0.26
C SER A 41 29.17 0.27 0.39
N ILE A 42 29.47 1.57 0.54
CA ILE A 42 28.46 2.62 0.60
C ILE A 42 27.74 2.77 -0.74
N ALA A 43 28.48 2.81 -1.85
CA ALA A 43 27.90 2.93 -3.19
C ALA A 43 26.99 1.74 -3.52
N TYR A 44 27.42 0.52 -3.19
CA TYR A 44 26.61 -0.69 -3.33
C TYR A 44 25.34 -0.63 -2.50
N PHE A 45 25.43 -0.19 -1.23
CA PHE A 45 24.26 -0.02 -0.36
C PHE A 45 23.25 0.97 -0.95
N VAL A 46 23.71 2.13 -1.42
CA VAL A 46 22.84 3.15 -2.06
C VAL A 46 22.13 2.57 -3.28
N GLY A 47 22.88 1.92 -4.19
CA GLY A 47 22.31 1.29 -5.39
C GLY A 47 21.29 0.20 -5.05
N ALA A 48 21.59 -0.67 -4.09
CA ALA A 48 20.74 -1.80 -3.74
C ALA A 48 19.50 -1.40 -2.92
N PHE A 49 19.68 -0.58 -1.88
CA PHE A 49 18.65 -0.33 -0.87
C PHE A 49 17.94 1.01 -1.03
N ASN A 50 18.63 2.06 -1.49
CA ASN A 50 18.00 3.37 -1.68
C ASN A 50 17.35 3.50 -3.05
N LEU A 51 17.97 2.93 -4.09
CA LEU A 51 17.43 2.99 -5.47
C LEU A 51 16.70 1.70 -5.86
N GLY A 52 17.41 0.58 -5.94
CA GLY A 52 16.88 -0.68 -6.50
C GLY A 52 15.68 -1.25 -5.74
N LYS A 53 15.73 -1.27 -4.40
CA LYS A 53 14.61 -1.74 -3.57
C LYS A 53 13.35 -0.90 -3.75
N LEU A 54 13.49 0.41 -3.90
CA LEU A 54 12.36 1.33 -4.10
C LEU A 54 11.75 1.14 -5.50
N MET A 55 12.58 1.12 -6.55
CA MET A 55 12.11 0.92 -7.93
C MET A 55 11.37 -0.41 -8.10
N ARG A 56 11.84 -1.47 -7.43
CA ARG A 56 11.14 -2.78 -7.44
C ARG A 56 9.77 -2.72 -6.76
N LYS A 57 9.60 -1.91 -5.71
CA LYS A 57 8.35 -1.80 -4.95
C LYS A 57 7.23 -1.18 -5.80
N ASP A 58 7.58 -0.16 -6.59
CA ASP A 58 6.61 0.59 -7.39
C ASP A 58 6.38 -0.04 -8.78
N SER A 59 6.97 -1.22 -9.03
CA SER A 59 6.89 -1.97 -10.30
C SER A 59 7.30 -1.16 -11.53
N VAL A 60 8.10 -0.10 -11.33
CA VAL A 60 8.66 0.69 -12.44
C VAL A 60 9.87 -0.08 -12.96
N MET A 61 9.70 -0.71 -14.11
CA MET A 61 10.77 -1.43 -14.79
C MET A 61 11.72 -0.41 -15.43
N VAL A 62 12.86 -0.17 -14.78
CA VAL A 62 13.94 0.67 -15.29
C VAL A 62 15.05 -0.22 -15.80
N ASP A 63 15.66 0.12 -16.94
CA ASP A 63 16.91 -0.50 -17.35
C ASP A 63 18.05 0.01 -16.45
N PRO A 64 18.63 -0.84 -15.59
CA PRO A 64 19.67 -0.42 -14.66
C PRO A 64 20.93 0.07 -15.38
N THR A 65 21.17 -0.36 -16.63
CA THR A 65 22.31 0.06 -17.44
C THR A 65 22.17 1.52 -17.85
N ILE A 66 20.98 1.92 -18.29
CA ILE A 66 20.68 3.29 -18.67
C ILE A 66 20.71 4.22 -17.45
N LEU A 67 20.19 3.75 -16.31
CA LEU A 67 20.26 4.48 -15.05
C LEU A 67 21.72 4.71 -14.60
N ALA A 68 22.55 3.65 -14.64
CA ALA A 68 23.96 3.73 -14.28
C ALA A 68 24.73 4.67 -15.22
N LYS A 69 24.43 4.63 -16.53
CA LYS A 69 25.01 5.56 -17.50
C LYS A 69 24.63 7.01 -17.20
N GLY A 70 23.36 7.29 -16.90
CA GLY A 70 22.91 8.64 -16.53
C GLY A 70 23.56 9.16 -15.25
N LEU A 71 23.72 8.30 -14.23
CA LEU A 71 24.44 8.65 -13.00
C LEU A 71 25.92 8.92 -13.27
N TYR A 72 26.57 8.09 -14.08
CA TYR A 72 27.97 8.27 -14.46
C TYR A 72 28.17 9.59 -15.22
N ASP A 73 27.33 9.88 -16.21
CA ASP A 73 27.41 11.10 -17.01
C ASP A 73 27.20 12.35 -16.15
N ALA A 74 26.29 12.32 -15.18
CA ALA A 74 26.05 13.44 -14.28
C ALA A 74 27.21 13.70 -13.29
N LEU A 75 27.95 12.65 -12.89
CA LEU A 75 29.07 12.77 -11.95
C LEU A 75 30.40 13.12 -12.61
N TYR A 76 30.63 12.57 -13.81
CA TYR A 76 31.96 12.55 -14.44
C TYR A 76 31.95 12.90 -15.92
N GLY A 77 30.78 12.97 -16.56
CA GLY A 77 30.66 13.29 -17.98
C GLY A 77 30.60 14.80 -18.22
N ASP A 78 31.05 15.24 -19.39
CA ASP A 78 30.94 16.63 -19.83
C ASP A 78 29.52 16.99 -20.31
N THR A 79 28.69 15.98 -20.62
CA THR A 79 27.32 16.15 -21.16
C THR A 79 26.37 15.06 -20.65
N VAL A 80 25.11 15.44 -20.39
CA VAL A 80 24.01 14.52 -20.04
C VAL A 80 23.11 14.36 -21.28
N LEU A 81 22.72 13.11 -21.59
CA LEU A 81 21.98 12.77 -22.82
C LEU A 81 20.54 13.30 -22.87
N VAL A 82 19.99 13.66 -21.70
CA VAL A 82 18.65 14.26 -21.56
C VAL A 82 18.83 15.58 -20.85
N SER A 83 18.42 16.69 -21.49
CA SER A 83 18.48 18.00 -20.86
C SER A 83 17.52 18.06 -19.67
N GLU A 84 17.78 18.93 -18.70
CA GLU A 84 16.87 19.07 -17.56
C GLU A 84 15.43 19.40 -17.98
N GLU A 85 15.25 20.20 -19.03
CA GLU A 85 13.92 20.54 -19.53
C GLU A 85 13.21 19.33 -20.16
N GLN A 86 13.94 18.54 -20.96
CA GLN A 86 13.41 17.31 -21.53
C GLN A 86 13.08 16.30 -20.43
N GLY A 87 13.95 16.15 -19.44
CA GLY A 87 13.75 15.27 -18.29
C GLY A 87 12.52 15.66 -17.47
N ARG A 88 12.33 16.96 -17.19
CA ARG A 88 11.12 17.46 -16.50
C ARG A 88 9.84 17.12 -17.28
N LYS A 89 9.81 17.36 -18.60
CA LYS A 89 8.64 17.03 -19.45
C LYS A 89 8.35 15.53 -19.46
N LEU A 90 9.36 14.69 -19.59
CA LEU A 90 9.23 13.23 -19.55
C LEU A 90 8.72 12.75 -18.19
N MET A 91 9.22 13.32 -17.09
CA MET A 91 8.74 12.96 -15.76
C MET A 91 7.30 13.38 -15.52
N MET A 92 6.88 14.54 -16.03
CA MET A 92 5.48 14.97 -15.96
C MET A 92 4.56 14.01 -16.73
N SER A 93 4.91 13.64 -17.96
CA SER A 93 4.10 12.68 -18.74
C SER A 93 4.07 11.30 -18.09
N PHE A 94 5.22 10.83 -17.60
CA PHE A 94 5.31 9.56 -16.88
C PHE A 94 4.45 9.55 -15.61
N GLN A 95 4.48 10.62 -14.82
CA GLN A 95 3.61 10.76 -13.64
C GLN A 95 2.12 10.77 -14.03
N GLU A 96 1.75 11.48 -15.10
CA GLU A 96 0.38 11.50 -15.60
C GLU A 96 -0.10 10.10 -16.03
N ASP A 97 0.72 9.36 -16.78
CA ASP A 97 0.41 7.99 -17.20
C ASP A 97 0.28 7.04 -15.99
N MET A 98 1.16 7.19 -15.00
CA MET A 98 1.10 6.42 -13.77
C MET A 98 -0.18 6.71 -12.97
N MET A 99 -0.57 7.98 -12.85
CA MET A 99 -1.82 8.38 -12.20
C MET A 99 -3.04 7.83 -12.95
N LYS A 100 -3.09 7.94 -14.27
CA LYS A 100 -4.16 7.38 -15.11
C LYS A 100 -4.27 5.87 -14.97
N ASN A 101 -3.14 5.16 -15.02
CA ASN A 101 -3.09 3.71 -14.84
C ASN A 101 -3.49 3.30 -13.42
N GLN A 102 -3.07 4.04 -12.41
CA GLN A 102 -3.51 3.82 -11.03
C GLN A 102 -5.01 4.02 -10.88
N GLN A 103 -5.57 5.12 -11.41
CA GLN A 103 -7.00 5.39 -11.37
C GLN A 103 -7.80 4.29 -12.07
N ARG A 104 -7.35 3.83 -13.25
CA ARG A 104 -7.99 2.72 -13.96
C ARG A 104 -8.03 1.45 -13.12
N ARG A 105 -6.89 1.07 -12.52
CA ARG A 105 -6.82 -0.10 -11.62
C ARG A 105 -7.74 0.04 -10.41
N GLN A 106 -7.83 1.23 -9.82
CA GLN A 106 -8.73 1.49 -8.69
C GLN A 106 -10.20 1.37 -9.11
N ASN A 107 -10.56 1.89 -10.28
CA ASN A 107 -11.92 1.77 -10.81
C ASN A 107 -12.28 0.30 -11.11
N GLU A 108 -11.41 -0.42 -11.81
CA GLU A 108 -11.60 -1.85 -12.12
C GLU A 108 -11.72 -2.70 -10.86
N LEU A 109 -10.85 -2.45 -9.86
CA LEU A 109 -10.93 -3.11 -8.56
C LEU A 109 -12.22 -2.74 -7.81
N GLY A 110 -12.63 -1.48 -7.87
CA GLY A 110 -13.87 -1.00 -7.24
C GLY A 110 -15.10 -1.68 -7.81
N ASP A 111 -15.20 -1.80 -9.13
CA ASP A 111 -16.31 -2.48 -9.79
C ASP A 111 -16.32 -3.98 -9.48
N LEU A 112 -15.14 -4.61 -9.44
CA LEU A 112 -15.00 -6.00 -8.99
C LEU A 112 -15.49 -6.18 -7.54
N ASN A 113 -15.05 -5.30 -6.64
CA ASN A 113 -15.42 -5.35 -5.23
C ASN A 113 -16.91 -5.12 -4.99
N LYS A 114 -17.55 -4.19 -5.72
CA LYS A 114 -19.01 -4.01 -5.66
C LYS A 114 -19.73 -5.30 -6.03
N LYS A 115 -19.32 -5.92 -7.15
CA LYS A 115 -19.92 -7.15 -7.66
C LYS A 115 -19.72 -8.33 -6.70
N GLU A 116 -18.47 -8.61 -6.33
CA GLU A 116 -18.12 -9.75 -5.47
C GLU A 116 -18.64 -9.56 -4.04
N GLY A 117 -18.59 -8.34 -3.50
CA GLY A 117 -19.13 -8.02 -2.17
C GLY A 117 -20.65 -8.20 -2.09
N THR A 118 -21.39 -7.75 -3.12
CA THR A 118 -22.85 -7.94 -3.19
C THR A 118 -23.19 -9.43 -3.29
N ALA A 119 -22.52 -10.17 -4.18
CA ALA A 119 -22.73 -11.61 -4.33
C ALA A 119 -22.42 -12.37 -3.02
N PHE A 120 -21.33 -11.99 -2.33
CA PHE A 120 -20.98 -12.57 -1.04
C PHE A 120 -22.11 -12.35 -0.01
N LEU A 121 -22.62 -11.13 0.15
CA LEU A 121 -23.66 -10.81 1.13
C LEU A 121 -24.98 -11.52 0.82
N GLU A 122 -25.34 -11.63 -0.45
CA GLU A 122 -26.55 -12.35 -0.90
C GLU A 122 -26.49 -13.84 -0.56
N GLU A 123 -25.32 -14.45 -0.62
CA GLU A 123 -25.12 -15.82 -0.18
C GLU A 123 -25.00 -15.94 1.34
N ASN A 124 -24.31 -14.99 1.97
CA ASN A 124 -24.04 -15.03 3.40
C ASN A 124 -25.31 -14.90 4.25
N LYS A 125 -26.30 -14.09 3.83
CA LYS A 125 -27.59 -13.97 4.55
C LYS A 125 -28.40 -15.26 4.61
N LYS A 126 -28.10 -16.25 3.77
CA LYS A 126 -28.77 -17.57 3.78
C LYS A 126 -28.17 -18.52 4.82
N LYS A 127 -26.99 -18.19 5.37
CA LYS A 127 -26.30 -19.06 6.32
C LYS A 127 -26.99 -19.04 7.69
N PRO A 128 -27.05 -20.18 8.41
CA PRO A 128 -27.63 -20.23 9.74
C PRO A 128 -26.97 -19.24 10.72
N GLY A 129 -27.79 -18.53 11.48
CA GLY A 129 -27.35 -17.57 12.49
C GLY A 129 -26.85 -16.23 11.93
N VAL A 130 -26.87 -16.03 10.61
CA VAL A 130 -26.62 -14.71 10.01
C VAL A 130 -27.91 -13.90 10.02
N ILE A 131 -27.84 -12.70 10.58
CA ILE A 131 -28.94 -11.73 10.67
C ILE A 131 -28.57 -10.53 9.80
N THR A 132 -29.50 -10.07 8.98
CA THR A 132 -29.34 -8.87 8.13
C THR A 132 -30.17 -7.72 8.70
N LEU A 133 -29.56 -6.56 8.85
CA LEU A 133 -30.21 -5.34 9.31
C LEU A 133 -30.70 -4.48 8.14
N PRO A 134 -31.64 -3.54 8.37
CA PRO A 134 -32.11 -2.61 7.31
C PRO A 134 -31.00 -1.77 6.67
N SER A 135 -29.92 -1.49 7.39
CA SER A 135 -28.73 -0.79 6.89
C SER A 135 -27.93 -1.59 5.85
N GLY A 136 -28.19 -2.90 5.75
CA GLY A 136 -27.42 -3.85 4.97
C GLY A 136 -26.28 -4.52 5.77
N LEU A 137 -26.01 -4.09 7.01
CA LEU A 137 -25.09 -4.80 7.90
C LEU A 137 -25.60 -6.23 8.12
N GLN A 138 -24.71 -7.21 7.96
CA GLN A 138 -24.98 -8.56 8.42
C GLN A 138 -24.10 -8.88 9.61
N TYR A 139 -24.61 -9.68 10.54
CA TYR A 139 -23.83 -10.18 11.65
C TYR A 139 -24.22 -11.61 12.02
N GLN A 140 -23.32 -12.26 12.74
CA GLN A 140 -23.52 -13.55 13.36
C GLN A 140 -23.02 -13.50 14.80
N VAL A 141 -23.83 -13.95 15.74
CA VAL A 141 -23.39 -14.10 17.13
C VAL A 141 -22.55 -15.37 17.26
N LEU A 142 -21.28 -15.23 17.66
CA LEU A 142 -20.40 -16.36 17.94
C LEU A 142 -20.41 -16.75 19.41
N LYS A 143 -20.58 -15.76 20.29
CA LYS A 143 -20.71 -15.92 21.74
C LYS A 143 -21.56 -14.79 22.28
N GLU A 144 -22.57 -15.12 23.07
CA GLU A 144 -23.38 -14.13 23.78
C GLU A 144 -22.62 -13.53 24.96
N GLY A 145 -22.87 -12.24 25.20
CA GLY A 145 -22.36 -11.51 26.35
C GLY A 145 -23.42 -11.37 27.43
N THR A 146 -23.00 -11.19 28.67
CA THR A 146 -23.92 -11.08 29.82
C THR A 146 -23.81 -9.73 30.54
N GLY A 147 -22.86 -8.88 30.15
CA GLY A 147 -22.66 -7.59 30.79
C GLY A 147 -23.43 -6.45 30.13
N LYS A 148 -22.89 -5.24 30.26
CA LYS A 148 -23.53 -4.00 29.80
C LYS A 148 -23.66 -3.97 28.28
N GLN A 149 -24.76 -3.41 27.79
CA GLN A 149 -24.91 -3.05 26.38
C GLN A 149 -24.42 -1.61 26.16
N PRO A 150 -23.52 -1.35 25.20
CA PRO A 150 -23.02 0.00 24.93
C PRO A 150 -24.11 0.97 24.49
N LYS A 151 -23.92 2.24 24.84
CA LYS A 151 -24.65 3.40 24.30
C LYS A 151 -23.70 4.23 23.43
N MET A 152 -24.28 5.09 22.58
CA MET A 152 -23.49 5.98 21.70
C MET A 152 -22.47 6.86 22.43
N SER A 153 -22.73 7.24 23.68
CA SER A 153 -21.83 8.07 24.48
C SER A 153 -20.68 7.31 25.13
N ASP A 154 -20.67 5.98 25.05
CA ASP A 154 -19.74 5.14 25.78
C ASP A 154 -18.43 4.93 25.01
N THR A 155 -17.38 4.59 25.75
CA THR A 155 -16.14 4.04 25.21
C THR A 155 -16.12 2.53 25.42
N VAL A 156 -15.83 1.78 24.37
CA VAL A 156 -15.68 0.32 24.42
C VAL A 156 -14.23 -0.09 24.25
N THR A 157 -13.84 -1.20 24.88
CA THR A 157 -12.56 -1.87 24.62
C THR A 157 -12.83 -3.21 23.96
N VAL A 158 -12.13 -3.52 22.87
CA VAL A 158 -12.38 -4.72 22.07
C VAL A 158 -11.10 -5.45 21.68
N HIS A 159 -11.22 -6.76 21.44
CA HIS A 159 -10.33 -7.46 20.53
C HIS A 159 -10.98 -7.65 19.17
N TYR A 160 -10.20 -7.66 18.10
CA TYR A 160 -10.73 -7.88 16.76
C TYR A 160 -9.73 -8.49 15.77
N LYS A 161 -10.30 -9.07 14.72
CA LYS A 161 -9.59 -9.53 13.53
C LYS A 161 -10.38 -9.11 12.28
N GLY A 162 -9.77 -8.27 11.45
CA GLY A 162 -10.33 -7.77 10.20
C GLY A 162 -9.75 -8.49 8.98
N SER A 163 -10.62 -8.92 8.07
CA SER A 163 -10.25 -9.58 6.83
C SER A 163 -11.16 -9.14 5.67
N ASN A 164 -10.65 -9.24 4.44
CA ASN A 164 -11.50 -9.09 3.27
C ASN A 164 -12.37 -10.36 3.06
N TYR A 165 -13.29 -10.32 2.10
CA TYR A 165 -14.18 -11.46 1.80
C TYR A 165 -13.45 -12.71 1.28
N LYS A 166 -12.18 -12.59 0.89
CA LYS A 166 -11.28 -13.70 0.50
C LYS A 166 -10.49 -14.27 1.68
N GLY A 167 -10.71 -13.76 2.89
CA GLY A 167 -10.05 -14.22 4.12
C GLY A 167 -8.64 -13.66 4.35
N LYS A 168 -8.15 -12.75 3.49
CA LYS A 168 -6.87 -12.07 3.72
C LYS A 168 -7.03 -11.08 4.88
N ILE A 169 -6.28 -11.32 5.95
CA ILE A 169 -6.24 -10.44 7.13
C ILE A 169 -5.53 -9.14 6.74
N PHE A 170 -6.12 -8.01 7.13
CA PHE A 170 -5.53 -6.68 6.92
C PHE A 170 -5.23 -5.96 8.24
N ASP A 171 -5.89 -6.35 9.33
CA ASP A 171 -5.67 -5.77 10.65
C ASP A 171 -6.11 -6.74 11.76
N SER A 172 -5.34 -6.80 12.84
CA SER A 172 -5.70 -7.58 14.03
C SER A 172 -5.10 -6.99 15.30
N SER A 173 -5.94 -6.83 16.33
CA SER A 173 -5.46 -6.42 17.65
C SER A 173 -4.76 -7.57 18.40
N TYR A 174 -5.03 -8.82 18.03
CA TYR A 174 -4.33 -9.99 18.58
C TYR A 174 -2.87 -10.02 18.16
N ASP A 175 -2.57 -9.69 16.91
CA ASP A 175 -1.19 -9.64 16.39
C ASP A 175 -0.37 -8.54 17.10
N ARG A 176 -1.03 -7.44 17.50
CA ARG A 176 -0.44 -6.37 18.31
C ARG A 176 -0.37 -6.69 19.80
N LYS A 177 -1.07 -7.74 20.27
CA LYS A 177 -1.20 -8.10 21.70
C LYS A 177 -1.77 -6.98 22.57
N GLU A 178 -2.56 -6.08 21.98
CA GLU A 178 -3.13 -4.92 22.67
C GLU A 178 -4.59 -4.72 22.23
N PRO A 179 -5.56 -4.65 23.17
CA PRO A 179 -6.93 -4.30 22.86
C PRO A 179 -7.07 -2.90 22.26
N PHE A 180 -8.15 -2.69 21.51
CA PHE A 180 -8.43 -1.39 20.89
C PHE A 180 -9.58 -0.68 21.59
N LYS A 181 -9.41 0.61 21.90
CA LYS A 181 -10.42 1.45 22.54
C LYS A 181 -11.11 2.35 21.52
N ILE A 182 -12.43 2.42 21.57
CA ILE A 182 -13.26 3.18 20.63
C ILE A 182 -14.28 3.99 21.42
N ALA A 183 -14.32 5.30 21.20
CA ALA A 183 -15.43 6.14 21.61
C ALA A 183 -16.52 6.11 20.53
N LEU A 184 -17.74 5.66 20.88
CA LEU A 184 -18.79 5.36 19.92
C LEU A 184 -19.46 6.59 19.30
N ASP A 185 -19.25 7.78 19.89
CA ASP A 185 -19.73 9.08 19.42
C ASP A 185 -18.81 9.74 18.38
N THR A 186 -17.71 9.09 18.03
CA THR A 186 -16.76 9.58 17.01
C THR A 186 -17.14 9.12 15.61
N ASN A 187 -16.59 9.76 14.58
CA ASN A 187 -16.78 9.37 13.17
C ASN A 187 -16.00 8.10 12.82
N PHE A 188 -16.31 7.00 13.51
CA PHE A 188 -15.75 5.68 13.28
C PHE A 188 -16.52 4.94 12.17
N ILE A 189 -16.08 3.74 11.82
CA ILE A 189 -16.73 2.91 10.79
C ILE A 189 -18.19 2.63 11.21
N LYS A 190 -19.15 3.04 10.37
CA LYS A 190 -20.59 2.98 10.71
C LYS A 190 -21.06 1.57 11.07
N GLY A 191 -20.64 0.57 10.29
CA GLY A 191 -21.02 -0.83 10.55
C GLY A 191 -20.41 -1.39 11.84
N TRP A 192 -19.28 -0.86 12.29
CA TRP A 192 -18.71 -1.19 13.59
C TRP A 192 -19.57 -0.62 14.72
N VAL A 193 -19.90 0.67 14.64
CA VAL A 193 -20.73 1.35 15.66
C VAL A 193 -22.08 0.65 15.77
N GLU A 194 -22.76 0.41 14.65
CA GLU A 194 -24.05 -0.29 14.62
C GLU A 194 -23.94 -1.71 15.21
N GLY A 195 -22.92 -2.48 14.82
CA GLY A 195 -22.72 -3.83 15.36
C GLY A 195 -22.41 -3.85 16.86
N LEU A 196 -21.58 -2.92 17.36
CA LEU A 196 -21.20 -2.83 18.77
C LEU A 196 -22.39 -2.46 19.67
N LEU A 197 -23.31 -1.62 19.19
CA LEU A 197 -24.53 -1.27 19.93
C LEU A 197 -25.49 -2.45 20.09
N LEU A 198 -25.35 -3.51 19.30
CA LEU A 198 -26.11 -4.75 19.42
C LEU A 198 -25.45 -5.77 20.36
N MET A 199 -24.20 -5.54 20.75
CA MET A 199 -23.43 -6.47 21.59
C MET A 199 -23.64 -6.19 23.07
N LYS A 200 -23.45 -7.22 23.89
CA LYS A 200 -23.24 -7.07 25.33
C LYS A 200 -21.78 -7.32 25.68
N GLU A 201 -21.30 -6.70 26.75
CA GLU A 201 -19.97 -6.98 27.29
C GLU A 201 -19.75 -8.49 27.49
N GLY A 202 -18.61 -8.99 27.02
CA GLY A 202 -18.26 -10.41 26.96
C GLY A 202 -18.70 -11.14 25.68
N ALA A 203 -19.47 -10.50 24.81
CA ALA A 203 -19.93 -11.08 23.55
C ALA A 203 -18.81 -11.12 22.50
N LYS A 204 -18.92 -12.08 21.58
CA LYS A 204 -18.10 -12.17 20.37
C LYS A 204 -18.98 -12.29 19.15
N TYR A 205 -18.93 -11.31 18.25
CA TYR A 205 -19.74 -11.26 17.03
C TYR A 205 -18.84 -11.33 15.81
N LYS A 206 -19.39 -11.81 14.69
CA LYS A 206 -18.82 -11.67 13.36
C LYS A 206 -19.66 -10.69 12.57
N LEU A 207 -19.09 -9.57 12.16
CA LEU A 207 -19.73 -8.55 11.34
C LEU A 207 -19.29 -8.69 9.88
N PHE A 208 -20.23 -8.54 8.96
CA PHE A 208 -19.99 -8.45 7.52
C PHE A 208 -20.48 -7.07 7.06
N ILE A 209 -19.52 -6.17 6.89
CA ILE A 209 -19.76 -4.73 6.76
C ILE A 209 -19.72 -4.35 5.27
N PRO A 210 -20.88 -4.09 4.63
CA PRO A 210 -20.92 -3.62 3.25
C PRO A 210 -20.17 -2.28 3.13
N SER A 211 -19.66 -1.99 1.94
CA SER A 211 -18.73 -0.86 1.77
C SER A 211 -19.34 0.50 2.12
N ASN A 212 -20.64 0.70 1.92
CA ASN A 212 -21.37 1.92 2.34
C ASN A 212 -21.39 2.14 3.86
N LEU A 213 -21.22 1.08 4.66
CA LEU A 213 -21.04 1.14 6.12
C LEU A 213 -19.56 1.06 6.54
N GLY A 214 -18.67 0.93 5.56
CA GLY A 214 -17.21 0.84 5.65
C GLY A 214 -16.51 2.09 5.11
N TYR A 215 -15.56 1.88 4.21
CA TYR A 215 -14.78 2.96 3.56
C TYR A 215 -15.40 3.49 2.26
N GLY A 216 -16.50 2.92 1.78
CA GLY A 216 -17.18 3.35 0.55
C GLY A 216 -16.25 3.28 -0.65
N GLU A 217 -16.21 4.36 -1.44
CA GLU A 217 -15.33 4.50 -2.61
C GLU A 217 -13.85 4.63 -2.24
N ALA A 218 -13.54 5.09 -1.03
CA ALA A 218 -12.16 5.24 -0.60
C ALA A 218 -11.47 3.86 -0.58
N PRO A 219 -10.18 3.79 -0.96
CA PRO A 219 -9.48 2.51 -1.07
C PRO A 219 -9.36 1.75 0.24
N GLY A 220 -9.51 2.40 1.40
CA GLY A 220 -9.37 1.77 2.71
C GLY A 220 -8.01 1.07 2.87
N PRO A 221 -7.94 -0.03 3.65
CA PRO A 221 -6.77 -0.91 3.66
C PRO A 221 -6.47 -1.49 2.26
N PRO A 222 -5.19 -1.63 1.85
CA PRO A 222 -4.83 -2.15 0.52
C PRO A 222 -5.46 -3.49 0.15
N GLU A 223 -5.66 -4.37 1.15
CA GLU A 223 -6.31 -5.68 1.03
C GLU A 223 -7.80 -5.62 0.71
N VAL A 224 -8.46 -4.52 1.08
CA VAL A 224 -9.91 -4.31 0.94
C VAL A 224 -10.17 -3.57 -0.37
N GLY A 225 -9.45 -2.47 -0.61
CA GLY A 225 -9.61 -1.66 -1.81
C GLY A 225 -10.94 -0.88 -1.83
N PRO A 226 -11.15 -0.10 -2.89
CA PRO A 226 -12.35 0.72 -3.05
C PRO A 226 -13.59 -0.17 -3.13
N PHE A 227 -14.67 0.28 -2.50
CA PHE A 227 -15.95 -0.44 -2.38
C PHE A 227 -15.85 -1.85 -1.77
N GLY A 228 -14.76 -2.17 -1.08
CA GLY A 228 -14.53 -3.49 -0.53
C GLY A 228 -15.43 -3.81 0.67
N LEU A 229 -15.95 -5.04 0.69
CA LEU A 229 -16.60 -5.64 1.85
C LEU A 229 -15.55 -5.98 2.92
N MET A 230 -15.85 -5.67 4.18
CA MET A 230 -15.00 -6.04 5.32
C MET A 230 -15.69 -7.05 6.22
N ILE A 231 -14.91 -8.01 6.73
CA ILE A 231 -15.37 -9.00 7.70
C ILE A 231 -14.57 -8.84 8.98
N PHE A 232 -15.25 -8.64 10.10
CA PHE A 232 -14.63 -8.49 11.40
C PHE A 232 -15.17 -9.54 12.37
N GLU A 233 -14.28 -10.24 13.06
CA GLU A 233 -14.62 -10.91 14.32
C GLU A 233 -14.25 -9.96 15.46
N ILE A 234 -15.22 -9.59 16.28
CA ILE A 234 -15.07 -8.60 17.36
C ILE A 234 -15.46 -9.26 18.67
N GLU A 235 -14.60 -9.15 19.67
CA GLU A 235 -14.87 -9.51 21.06
C GLU A 235 -14.96 -8.24 21.90
N LEU A 236 -16.12 -7.98 22.49
CA LEU A 236 -16.37 -6.81 23.32
C LEU A 236 -15.92 -7.10 24.76
N LEU A 237 -14.83 -6.47 25.19
CA LEU A 237 -14.21 -6.74 26.48
C LEU A 237 -14.83 -5.91 27.61
N THR A 238 -14.95 -4.59 27.40
CA THR A 238 -15.47 -3.67 28.42
C THR A 238 -16.28 -2.54 27.82
N VAL A 239 -17.28 -2.06 28.57
CA VAL A 239 -18.08 -0.87 28.27
C VAL A 239 -17.91 0.17 29.39
N THR A 240 -17.36 1.32 29.03
CA THR A 240 -17.04 2.42 29.95
C THR A 240 -17.93 3.63 29.64
N PRO A 241 -18.86 4.01 30.53
CA PRO A 241 -19.64 5.22 30.39
C PRO A 241 -18.76 6.48 30.36
N PRO A 242 -19.22 7.58 29.75
CA PRO A 242 -18.48 8.84 29.73
C PRO A 242 -18.24 9.35 31.15
N ASN A 243 -17.05 9.90 31.40
CA ASN A 243 -16.71 10.47 32.71
C ASN A 243 -17.50 11.78 32.92
N PRO A 244 -18.43 11.86 33.90
CA PRO A 244 -19.22 13.06 34.15
C PRO A 244 -18.39 14.30 34.51
N ALA A 245 -17.16 14.12 35.02
CA ALA A 245 -16.26 15.20 35.39
C ALA A 245 -15.54 15.85 34.18
N ALA A 246 -15.34 15.12 33.08
CA ALA A 246 -14.68 15.64 31.88
C ALA A 246 -15.61 16.57 31.07
N ALA A 247 -16.92 16.32 31.11
CA ALA A 247 -17.93 17.17 30.43
C ALA A 247 -18.03 18.59 31.02
N LYS A 248 -17.62 18.79 32.29
CA LYS A 248 -17.64 20.10 32.96
C LYS A 248 -16.43 20.99 32.63
N GLN A 249 -15.47 20.51 31.85
CA GLN A 249 -14.25 21.25 31.52
C GLN A 249 -14.22 21.81 30.08
N ASN A 250 -15.31 21.69 29.32
CA ASN A 250 -15.38 22.22 27.95
C ASN A 250 -16.41 23.39 27.87
N PRO A 251 -16.01 24.64 28.15
CA PRO A 251 -16.94 25.78 28.25
C PRO A 251 -17.45 26.31 26.89
N ASN A 252 -17.07 25.72 25.74
CA ASN A 252 -17.37 26.29 24.42
C ASN A 252 -18.65 25.78 23.75
N THR A 253 -19.62 25.24 24.50
CA THR A 253 -20.93 24.86 23.92
C THR A 253 -22.08 25.80 24.32
N GLU A 254 -21.84 26.80 25.17
CA GLU A 254 -22.77 27.88 25.44
C GLU A 254 -22.26 29.19 24.82
N MET A 255 -22.47 29.38 23.52
CA MET A 255 -22.61 30.72 22.90
C MET A 255 -22.92 30.57 21.41
N MET A 256 -24.17 30.30 21.07
CA MET A 256 -24.79 30.81 19.84
C MET A 256 -26.30 30.54 19.90
N VAL A 257 -27.04 31.44 20.54
CA VAL A 257 -28.46 31.66 20.25
C VAL A 257 -28.53 33.07 19.66
N PRO A 258 -28.76 33.24 18.34
CA PRO A 258 -28.95 34.56 17.78
C PRO A 258 -30.34 35.10 18.17
N ARG A 259 -30.37 36.37 18.61
CA ARG A 259 -31.60 37.17 18.68
C ARG A 259 -32.01 37.61 17.28
#